data_AF-A0AAJ6FSY8-F1
#
_entry.id   AF-A0AAJ6FSY8-F1
#
_cell.length_a   1.000
_cell.length_b   1.000
_cell.length_c   1.000
_cell.angle_alpha   90.00
_cell.angle_beta   90.00
_cell.angle_gamma   90.00
#
_symmetry.space_group_name_H-M   'P 1'
#
loop_
_entity.id
_entity.type
_entity.pdbx_description
1 polymer ?
#
loop_
_entity_poly.entity_id
_entity_poly.type
_entity_poly.pdbx_seq_one_letter_code
_entity_poly.pdbx_strand_id
1 'polypeptide(L)' 'MMISSKTSTEELIRTVMNERDCSYEEAIKLLLNLAQGAVDSGSLTNKK' A
#
# COMPACT_ATOMS: atom_id res chain seq x y z
N MET A 1 6.91 -3.35 -11.78
CA MET A 1 7.08 -1.90 -12.06
C MET A 1 7.66 -1.22 -10.81
N MET A 2 8.30 -0.04 -10.90
CA MET A 2 8.74 0.73 -9.73
C MET A 2 7.70 1.81 -9.39
N ILE A 3 7.06 1.70 -8.24
CA ILE A 3 6.19 2.74 -7.67
C ILE A 3 7.05 3.90 -7.16
N SER A 4 6.78 5.11 -7.67
CA SER A 4 7.51 6.34 -7.33
C SER A 4 6.74 7.14 -6.29
N SER A 5 7.42 7.98 -5.51
CA SER A 5 6.76 8.90 -4.56
C SER A 5 5.86 9.95 -5.23
N LYS A 6 5.90 10.03 -6.57
CA LYS A 6 5.00 10.87 -7.39
C LYS A 6 3.81 10.12 -7.98
N THR A 7 3.72 8.81 -7.77
CA THR A 7 2.62 7.99 -8.31
C THR A 7 1.32 8.41 -7.65
N SER A 8 0.32 8.75 -8.47
CA SER A 8 -1.02 9.06 -7.97
C SER A 8 -1.60 7.85 -7.26
N THR A 9 -2.41 8.06 -6.21
CA THR A 9 -3.14 6.98 -5.52
C THR A 9 -3.90 6.10 -6.52
N GLU A 10 -4.47 6.70 -7.55
CA GLU A 10 -5.19 5.98 -8.61
C GLU A 10 -4.28 5.05 -9.42
N GLU A 11 -3.08 5.51 -9.76
CA GLU A 11 -2.10 4.72 -10.52
C GLU A 11 -1.51 3.59 -9.66
N LEU A 12 -1.34 3.84 -8.36
CA LEU A 12 -0.98 2.81 -7.38
C LEU A 12 -2.06 1.72 -7.31
N ILE A 13 -3.34 2.12 -7.20
CA ILE A 13 -4.45 1.15 -7.15
C ILE A 13 -4.51 0.33 -8.44
N ARG A 14 -4.41 0.96 -9.62
CA ARG A 14 -4.38 0.25 -10.90
C ARG A 14 -3.22 -0.73 -11.00
N THR A 15 -2.05 -0.35 -10.49
CA THR A 15 -0.88 -1.23 -10.45
C THR A 15 -1.16 -2.46 -9.58
N VAL A 16 -1.70 -2.27 -8.38
CA VAL A 16 -2.05 -3.38 -7.48
C VAL A 16 -3.11 -4.29 -8.10
N MET A 17 -4.15 -3.73 -8.72
CA MET A 17 -5.17 -4.51 -9.42
C MET A 17 -4.57 -5.39 -10.52
N ASN A 18 -3.66 -4.85 -11.34
CA ASN A 18 -3.01 -5.59 -12.42
C ASN A 18 -2.01 -6.63 -11.91
N GLU A 19 -1.22 -6.32 -10.88
CA GLU A 19 -0.19 -7.23 -10.36
C GLU A 19 -0.79 -8.37 -9.52
N ARG A 20 -1.95 -8.15 -8.90
CA ARG A 20 -2.64 -9.13 -8.04
C ARG A 20 -3.87 -9.77 -8.68
N ASP A 21 -4.24 -9.34 -9.89
CA ASP A 21 -5.46 -9.75 -10.60
C ASP A 21 -6.71 -9.67 -9.69
N CYS A 22 -6.94 -8.49 -9.11
CA CYS A 22 -8.00 -8.29 -8.12
C CYS A 22 -8.90 -7.10 -8.45
N SER A 23 -10.07 -7.06 -7.80
CA SER A 23 -11.00 -5.93 -7.95
C SER A 23 -10.47 -4.67 -7.26
N TYR A 24 -11.04 -3.52 -7.63
CA TYR A 24 -10.70 -2.23 -7.01
C TYR A 24 -10.88 -2.25 -5.49
N GLU A 25 -11.97 -2.82 -5.00
CA GLU A 25 -12.25 -2.92 -3.56
C GLU A 25 -11.19 -3.76 -2.84
N GLU A 26 -10.78 -4.88 -3.45
CA GLU A 26 -9.72 -5.73 -2.88
C GLU A 26 -8.36 -5.04 -2.90
N ALA A 27 -8.03 -4.31 -3.96
CA ALA A 27 -6.81 -3.51 -4.03
C ALA A 27 -6.76 -2.46 -2.90
N ILE A 28 -7.88 -1.79 -2.60
CA ILE A 28 -7.98 -0.85 -1.48
C ILE A 28 -7.78 -1.56 -0.15
N LYS A 29 -8.43 -2.71 0.09
CA LYS A 29 -8.26 -3.49 1.33
C LYS A 29 -6.80 -3.92 1.53
N LEU A 30 -6.13 -4.37 0.46
CA LEU A 30 -4.71 -4.73 0.50
C LEU A 30 -3.82 -3.55 0.87
N LEU A 31 -4.05 -2.39 0.25
CA LEU A 31 -3.31 -1.16 0.53
C LEU A 31 -3.53 -0.67 1.98
N LEU A 32 -4.77 -0.73 2.48
CA LEU A 32 -5.10 -0.36 3.86
C LEU A 32 -4.47 -1.31 4.87
N ASN A 33 -4.51 -2.63 4.62
CA ASN A 33 -3.87 -3.62 5.49
C ASN A 33 -2.34 -3.42 5.55
N LEU A 34 -1.71 -3.10 4.42
CA LEU A 34 -0.28 -2.76 4.36
C LEU A 34 0.04 -1.49 5.15
N ALA A 35 -0.78 -0.45 5.01
CA ALA A 35 -0.61 0.79 5.76
C ALA A 35 -0.81 0.57 7.26
N GLN A 36 -1.83 -0.19 7.66
CA GLN A 36 -2.10 -0.51 9.06
C GLN A 36 -0.95 -1.31 9.69
N GLY A 37 -0.45 -2.34 8.99
CA GLY A 37 0.71 -3.10 9.43
C GLY A 37 1.99 -2.27 9.50
N ALA A 38 2.16 -1.27 8.63
CA ALA A 38 3.27 -0.31 8.73
C ALA A 38 3.13 0.63 9.94
N VAL A 39 1.90 1.00 10.32
CA VAL A 39 1.63 1.82 11.52
C VAL A 39 1.88 1.03 12.80
N ASP A 40 1.47 -0.24 12.83
CA ASP A 40 1.72 -1.13 13.99
C ASP A 40 3.21 -1.49 14.13
N SER A 41 3.93 -1.60 13.00
CA SER A 41 5.39 -1.78 12.97
C SER A 41 6.18 -0.50 13.31
N GLY A 42 5.51 0.65 13.41
CA GLY A 42 6.08 1.93 13.81
C GLY A 42 6.22 2.14 15.32
N SER A 43 5.80 1.18 16.16
CA SER A 43 5.87 1.29 17.64
C SER A 43 7.21 0.82 18.25
N LEU A 44 8.27 0.68 17.47
CA LEU A 44 9.58 0.22 17.97
C LEU A 44 10.81 0.96 17.41
N THR A 45 10.78 2.28 17.18
CA THR A 45 12.03 3.06 17.08
C THR A 45 11.90 4.49 17.61
N ASN A 46 12.00 4.68 18.92
CA ASN A 46 12.80 5.77 19.50
C ASN A 46 12.96 5.55 21.02
N LYS A 47 14.00 4.80 21.36
CA LYS A 47 14.59 4.82 22.69
C LYS A 47 16.08 5.11 22.52
N LYS A 48 16.43 6.38 22.35
CA LYS A 48 17.75 6.89 22.69
C LYS A 48 17.67 8.37 23.03
#